data_AF-A0A949G2R7-F1
#
_entry.id   AF-A0A949G2R7-F1
#
_cell.length_a   1.000
_cell.length_b   1.000
_cell.length_c   1.000
_cell.angle_alpha   90.00
_cell.angle_beta   90.00
_cell.angle_gamma   90.00
#
_symmetry.space_group_name_H-M   'P 1'
#
loop_
_entity.id
_entity.type
_entity.pdbx_description
1 polymer ?
#
loop_
_entity_poly.entity_id
_entity_poly.type
_entity_poly.pdbx_seq_one_letter_code
_entity_poly.pdbx_strand_id
1 'polypeptide(L)'
;MTSSSISSTRRRGFSMLEVVAASSLTVVALTSITPIFVRQARLLSESRRERIALEELANQAERIAATPAGELDRHLTALALSPIASRHLPDARLDAVRGDSPLGPTITLRLGWNAPGRLGHPLTLVTWPRAAGQGREAAP
;
A
#
# COMPACT_ATOMS: atom_id res chain seq x y z
N MET A 1 32.68 78.72 -0.40
CA MET A 1 32.62 77.37 0.20
C MET A 1 31.37 76.68 -0.30
N THR A 2 31.48 75.90 -1.36
CA THR A 2 30.37 75.12 -1.94
C THR A 2 30.80 73.66 -1.96
N SER A 3 30.40 72.92 -0.92
CA SER A 3 30.65 71.48 -0.82
C SER A 3 29.71 70.76 -1.78
N SER A 4 30.30 70.17 -2.83
CA SER A 4 29.60 69.32 -3.78
C SER A 4 29.35 67.96 -3.15
N SER A 5 28.08 67.60 -2.93
CA SER A 5 27.70 66.27 -2.45
C SER A 5 27.65 65.29 -3.62
N ILE A 6 28.54 64.29 -3.60
CA ILE A 6 28.52 63.20 -4.58
C ILE A 6 27.44 62.21 -4.14
N SER A 7 26.29 62.25 -4.81
CA SER A 7 25.25 61.23 -4.63
C SER A 7 25.74 59.89 -5.21
N SER A 8 25.97 58.90 -4.35
CA SER A 8 26.30 57.54 -4.78
C SER A 8 25.03 56.86 -5.31
N THR A 9 24.91 56.80 -6.63
CA THR A 9 23.84 56.07 -7.31
C THR A 9 24.01 54.57 -7.02
N ARG A 10 23.25 54.07 -6.04
CA ARG A 10 23.24 52.66 -5.65
C ARG A 10 22.69 51.85 -6.83
N ARG A 11 23.56 51.23 -7.63
CA ARG A 11 23.14 50.33 -8.72
C ARG A 11 22.40 49.14 -8.10
N ARG A 12 21.07 49.10 -8.27
CA ARG A 12 20.16 48.04 -7.78
C ARG A 12 19.90 46.98 -8.86
N GLY A 13 20.97 46.49 -9.50
CA GLY A 13 20.87 45.42 -10.49
C GLY A 13 21.61 44.19 -9.99
N PHE A 14 21.00 43.00 -10.15
CA PHE A 14 21.72 41.75 -9.98
C PHE A 14 22.74 41.61 -11.09
N SER A 15 23.96 41.18 -10.74
CA SER A 15 24.96 40.89 -11.76
C SER A 15 24.61 39.61 -12.51
N MET A 16 25.01 39.49 -13.78
CA MET A 16 24.79 38.27 -14.57
C MET A 16 25.41 37.03 -13.90
N LEU A 17 26.54 37.21 -13.19
CA LEU A 17 27.19 36.16 -12.40
C LEU A 17 26.34 35.71 -11.22
N GLU A 18 25.68 36.64 -10.51
CA GLU A 18 24.75 36.31 -9.42
C GLU A 18 23.56 35.51 -9.94
N VAL A 19 23.02 35.87 -11.11
CA VAL A 19 21.89 35.14 -11.72
C VAL A 19 22.30 33.72 -12.11
N VAL A 20 23.47 33.55 -12.72
CA VAL A 20 24.00 32.22 -13.10
C VAL A 20 24.28 31.38 -11.86
N ALA A 21 24.89 31.97 -10.83
CA ALA A 21 25.16 31.28 -9.57
C ALA A 21 23.85 30.86 -8.86
N ALA A 22 22.89 31.77 -8.73
CA ALA A 22 21.59 31.49 -8.12
C ALA A 22 20.82 30.41 -8.89
N SER A 23 20.84 30.47 -10.22
CA SER A 23 20.20 29.46 -11.08
C SER A 23 20.86 28.10 -10.93
N SER A 24 22.20 28.05 -10.88
CA SER A 24 22.95 26.81 -10.68
C SER A 24 22.65 26.18 -9.32
N LEU A 25 22.65 26.98 -8.26
CA LEU A 25 22.28 26.53 -6.91
C LEU A 25 20.84 26.02 -6.86
N THR A 26 19.92 26.68 -7.56
CA THR A 26 18.52 26.26 -7.63
C THR A 26 18.37 24.92 -8.33
N VAL A 27 19.07 24.70 -9.45
CA VAL A 27 19.06 23.41 -10.17
C VAL A 27 19.64 22.30 -9.30
N VAL A 28 20.76 22.56 -8.61
CA VAL A 28 21.34 21.59 -7.67
C VAL A 28 20.36 21.26 -6.53
N ALA A 29 19.69 22.26 -5.97
CA ALA A 29 18.70 22.06 -4.92
C ALA A 29 17.50 21.22 -5.43
N LEU A 30 16.94 21.55 -6.60
CA LEU A 30 15.83 20.81 -7.18
C LEU A 30 16.19 19.34 -7.47
N THR A 31 17.32 19.12 -8.14
CA THR A 31 17.79 17.76 -8.47
C THR A 31 18.07 16.92 -7.23
N SER A 32 18.49 17.54 -6.12
CA SER A 32 18.72 16.84 -4.85
C SER A 32 17.42 16.51 -4.11
N ILE A 33 16.40 17.35 -4.21
CA ILE A 33 15.14 17.20 -3.46
C ILE A 33 14.12 16.30 -4.18
N THR A 34 14.07 16.34 -5.52
CA THR A 34 13.09 15.57 -6.31
C THR A 34 13.06 14.05 -5.97
N PRO A 35 14.18 13.35 -5.80
CA PRO A 35 14.17 11.92 -5.44
C PRO A 35 13.45 11.63 -4.12
N ILE A 36 13.50 12.55 -3.15
CA ILE A 36 12.83 12.39 -1.85
C ILE A 36 11.32 12.35 -2.04
N PHE A 37 10.77 13.29 -2.83
CA PHE A 37 9.34 13.32 -3.13
C PHE A 37 8.88 12.08 -3.90
N VAL A 38 9.65 11.63 -4.89
CA VAL A 38 9.33 10.41 -5.64
C VAL A 38 9.31 9.19 -4.71
N ARG A 39 10.29 9.07 -3.81
CA ARG A 39 10.35 7.98 -2.84
C ARG A 39 9.16 8.03 -1.87
N GLN A 40 8.83 9.21 -1.35
CA GLN A 40 7.68 9.38 -0.46
C GLN A 40 6.36 9.02 -1.14
N ALA A 41 6.15 9.46 -2.39
CA ALA A 41 4.96 9.11 -3.15
C ALA A 41 4.85 7.59 -3.38
N ARG A 42 5.98 6.92 -3.68
CA ARG A 42 6.03 5.46 -3.80
C ARG A 42 5.66 4.76 -2.49
N LEU A 43 6.25 5.17 -1.36
CA LEU A 43 5.94 4.60 -0.04
C LEU A 43 4.46 4.75 0.33
N LEU A 44 3.88 5.92 0.08
CA LEU A 44 2.45 6.15 0.33
C LEU A 44 1.57 5.27 -0.57
N SER A 45 1.96 5.07 -1.83
CA SER A 45 1.25 4.17 -2.74
C SER A 45 1.32 2.70 -2.30
N GLU A 46 2.47 2.27 -1.79
CA GLU A 46 2.67 0.91 -1.28
C GLU A 46 1.87 0.67 -0.01
N SER A 47 1.87 1.61 0.94
CA SER A 47 1.06 1.54 2.16
C SER A 47 -0.43 1.46 1.86
N ARG A 48 -0.92 2.23 0.87
CA ARG A 48 -2.33 2.14 0.43
C ARG A 48 -2.67 0.77 -0.14
N ARG A 49 -1.80 0.20 -0.97
CA ARG A 49 -1.99 -1.16 -1.53
C ARG A 49 -1.99 -2.21 -0.44
N GLU A 50 -1.07 -2.12 0.52
CA GLU A 50 -1.00 -3.03 1.65
C GLU A 50 -2.26 -2.98 2.50
N ARG A 51 -2.81 -1.79 2.75
CA ARG A 51 -4.10 -1.65 3.45
C ARG A 51 -5.25 -2.30 2.69
N ILE A 52 -5.36 -2.07 1.37
CA ILE A 52 -6.38 -2.72 0.53
C ILE A 52 -6.23 -4.24 0.56
N ALA A 53 -4.99 -4.75 0.51
CA ALA A 53 -4.74 -6.19 0.55
C ALA A 53 -5.09 -6.81 1.91
N LEU A 54 -4.83 -6.12 3.02
CA LEU A 54 -5.24 -6.56 4.35
C LEU A 54 -6.75 -6.56 4.51
N GLU A 55 -7.43 -5.51 4.06
CA GLU A 55 -8.90 -5.43 4.04
C GLU A 55 -9.50 -6.57 3.20
N GLU A 56 -8.93 -6.85 2.02
CA GLU A 56 -9.36 -7.97 1.18
C GLU A 56 -9.18 -9.31 1.90
N LEU A 57 -8.00 -9.58 2.48
CA LEU A 57 -7.77 -10.82 3.23
C LEU A 57 -8.71 -10.97 4.42
N ALA A 58 -8.96 -9.90 5.18
CA ALA A 58 -9.90 -9.91 6.29
C ALA A 58 -11.33 -10.22 5.81
N ASN A 59 -11.78 -9.57 4.74
CA ASN A 59 -13.09 -9.83 4.14
C ASN A 59 -13.25 -11.29 3.68
N GLN A 60 -12.21 -11.86 3.05
CA GLN A 60 -12.22 -13.26 2.62
C GLN A 60 -12.24 -14.21 3.83
N ALA A 61 -11.49 -13.88 4.88
CA ALA A 61 -11.45 -14.65 6.11
C ALA A 61 -12.80 -14.68 6.83
N GLU A 62 -13.50 -13.55 6.90
CA GLU A 62 -14.84 -13.44 7.46
C GLU A 62 -15.86 -14.26 6.65
N ARG A 63 -15.79 -14.18 5.30
CA ARG A 63 -16.65 -14.99 4.43
C ARG A 63 -16.42 -16.48 4.64
N ILE A 64 -15.17 -16.92 4.74
CA ILE A 64 -14.82 -18.31 5.01
C ILE A 64 -15.30 -18.75 6.40
N ALA A 65 -15.12 -17.92 7.42
CA ALA A 65 -15.59 -18.21 8.77
C ALA A 65 -17.13 -18.32 8.84
N ALA A 66 -17.85 -17.53 8.03
CA ALA A 66 -19.30 -17.58 7.92
C ALA A 66 -19.82 -18.70 7.00
N THR A 67 -18.96 -19.32 6.19
CA THR A 67 -19.37 -20.35 5.22
C THR A 67 -19.68 -21.68 5.94
N PRO A 68 -20.83 -22.32 5.67
CA PRO A 68 -21.14 -23.64 6.22
C PRO A 68 -20.10 -24.69 5.82
N ALA A 69 -19.79 -25.63 6.72
CA ALA A 69 -18.78 -26.66 6.47
C ALA A 69 -18.99 -27.47 5.18
N GLY A 70 -20.25 -27.72 4.80
CA GLY A 70 -20.60 -28.42 3.56
C GLY A 70 -20.38 -27.63 2.27
N GLU A 71 -20.26 -26.30 2.35
CA GLU A 71 -20.06 -25.41 1.19
C GLU A 71 -18.63 -24.88 1.09
N LEU A 72 -17.80 -25.14 2.10
CA LEU A 72 -16.47 -24.57 2.22
C LEU A 72 -15.57 -24.90 1.03
N ASP A 73 -15.54 -26.16 0.57
CA ASP A 73 -14.71 -26.55 -0.59
C ASP A 73 -15.09 -25.81 -1.87
N ARG A 74 -16.40 -25.64 -2.09
CA ARG A 74 -16.91 -24.87 -3.22
C ARG A 74 -16.53 -23.40 -3.11
N HIS A 75 -16.65 -22.84 -1.91
CA HIS A 75 -16.26 -21.45 -1.65
C HIS A 75 -14.77 -21.22 -1.89
N LEU A 76 -13.91 -22.11 -1.39
CA LEU A 76 -12.46 -22.02 -1.60
C LEU A 76 -12.07 -22.15 -3.07
N THR A 77 -12.76 -23.00 -3.85
CA THR A 77 -12.51 -23.13 -5.30
C THR A 77 -12.96 -21.88 -6.07
N ALA A 78 -13.96 -21.16 -5.56
CA ALA A 78 -14.51 -19.94 -6.16
C ALA A 78 -13.89 -18.64 -5.60
N LEU A 79 -12.79 -18.74 -4.85
CA LEU A 79 -12.09 -17.58 -4.31
C LEU A 79 -11.69 -16.63 -5.44
N ALA A 80 -12.14 -15.38 -5.33
CA ALA A 80 -11.84 -14.33 -6.27
C ALA A 80 -11.65 -13.02 -5.52
N LEU A 81 -10.75 -12.19 -6.05
CA LEU A 81 -10.52 -10.85 -5.54
C LEU A 81 -11.73 -9.97 -5.77
N SER A 82 -12.01 -9.09 -4.81
CA SER A 82 -13.01 -8.04 -5.02
C SER A 82 -12.64 -7.13 -6.21
N PRO A 83 -13.62 -6.43 -6.81
CA PRO A 83 -13.35 -5.46 -7.87
C PRO A 83 -12.41 -4.32 -7.42
N ILE A 84 -12.43 -3.97 -6.13
CA ILE A 84 -11.55 -2.94 -5.56
C ILE A 84 -10.12 -3.47 -5.50
N ALA A 85 -9.92 -4.66 -4.93
CA ALA A 85 -8.61 -5.30 -4.85
C ALA A 85 -8.00 -5.51 -6.25
N SER A 86 -8.79 -6.01 -7.20
CA SER A 86 -8.36 -6.26 -8.58
C SER A 86 -7.91 -4.99 -9.32
N ARG A 87 -8.53 -3.84 -9.04
CA ARG A 87 -8.14 -2.55 -9.66
C ARG A 87 -6.89 -1.95 -9.06
N HIS A 88 -6.62 -2.18 -7.79
CA HIS A 88 -5.53 -1.51 -7.06
C HIS A 88 -4.30 -2.40 -6.83
N LEU A 89 -4.45 -3.72 -6.96
CA LEU A 89 -3.40 -4.72 -6.78
C LEU A 89 -3.10 -5.38 -8.15
N PRO A 90 -2.15 -4.84 -8.92
CA PRO A 90 -1.82 -5.39 -10.23
C PRO A 90 -1.25 -6.80 -10.10
N ASP A 91 -1.68 -7.70 -10.98
CA ASP A 91 -1.28 -9.12 -11.03
C ASP A 91 -1.44 -9.83 -9.67
N ALA A 92 -2.46 -9.46 -8.91
CA ALA A 92 -2.70 -10.03 -7.60
C ALA A 92 -3.11 -11.51 -7.66
N ARG A 93 -2.59 -12.29 -6.71
CA ARG A 93 -2.85 -13.72 -6.56
C ARG A 93 -3.31 -13.98 -5.13
N LEU A 94 -4.51 -14.55 -5.03
CA LEU A 94 -5.13 -14.96 -3.78
C LEU A 94 -5.16 -16.49 -3.74
N ASP A 95 -4.52 -17.07 -2.74
CA ASP A 95 -4.47 -18.51 -2.52
C ASP A 95 -5.02 -18.84 -1.13
N ALA A 96 -5.61 -20.02 -0.99
CA ALA A 96 -6.06 -20.56 0.28
C ALA A 96 -5.57 -21.99 0.47
N VAL A 97 -5.04 -22.28 1.65
CA VAL A 97 -4.52 -23.61 2.00
C VAL A 97 -5.17 -24.08 3.30
N ARG A 98 -5.73 -25.29 3.29
CA ARG A 98 -6.21 -25.96 4.50
C ARG A 98 -5.01 -26.36 5.37
N GLY A 99 -5.10 -26.06 6.64
CA GLY A 99 -4.16 -26.48 7.66
C GLY A 99 -4.90 -27.12 8.83
N ASP A 100 -4.12 -27.67 9.74
CA ASP A 100 -4.63 -28.18 11.00
C ASP A 100 -3.83 -27.53 12.14
N SER A 101 -4.53 -27.27 13.24
CA SER A 101 -3.99 -26.59 14.43
C SER A 101 -4.52 -27.30 15.67
N PRO A 102 -3.83 -27.23 16.82
CA PRO A 102 -4.36 -27.79 18.07
C PRO A 102 -5.75 -27.26 18.45
N LEU A 103 -6.16 -26.11 17.91
CA LEU A 103 -7.48 -25.50 18.11
C LEU A 103 -8.54 -25.95 17.09
N GLY A 104 -8.17 -26.79 16.13
CA GLY A 104 -9.04 -27.31 15.07
C GLY A 104 -8.58 -26.93 13.65
N PRO A 105 -9.42 -27.25 12.63
CA PRO A 105 -9.09 -27.00 11.23
C PRO A 105 -8.89 -25.49 10.99
N THR A 106 -7.93 -25.15 10.14
CA THR A 106 -7.60 -23.76 9.78
C THR A 106 -7.57 -23.59 8.27
N ILE A 107 -7.82 -22.36 7.82
CA ILE A 107 -7.59 -21.93 6.45
C ILE A 107 -6.58 -20.79 6.48
N THR A 108 -5.45 -20.98 5.79
CA THR A 108 -4.44 -19.95 5.59
C THR A 108 -4.67 -19.28 4.24
N LEU A 109 -5.00 -17.99 4.26
CA LEU A 109 -5.13 -17.15 3.09
C LEU A 109 -3.83 -16.43 2.81
N ARG A 110 -3.46 -16.33 1.53
CA ARG A 110 -2.24 -15.66 1.06
C ARG A 110 -2.56 -14.73 -0.09
N LEU A 111 -2.14 -13.48 0.01
CA LEU A 111 -2.33 -12.46 -1.03
C LEU A 111 -1.00 -11.83 -1.41
N GLY A 112 -0.58 -12.06 -2.66
CA GLY A 112 0.56 -11.40 -3.30
C GLY A 112 0.10 -10.51 -4.46
N TRP A 113 0.90 -9.51 -4.81
CA TRP A 113 0.67 -8.65 -5.99
C TRP A 113 2.00 -8.14 -6.53
N ASN A 114 1.97 -7.56 -7.73
CA ASN A 114 3.16 -7.01 -8.40
C ASN A 114 3.66 -5.75 -7.67
N ALA A 115 4.54 -5.98 -6.70
CA ALA A 115 5.32 -5.00 -5.97
C ALA A 115 6.68 -5.59 -5.57
N PRO A 116 7.72 -4.75 -5.37
CA PRO A 116 9.04 -5.23 -4.99
C PRO A 116 9.01 -6.18 -3.80
N GLY A 117 9.51 -7.41 -3.97
CA GLY A 117 9.57 -8.44 -2.93
C GLY A 117 8.23 -9.10 -2.53
N ARG A 118 7.08 -8.50 -2.88
CA ARG A 118 5.77 -8.91 -2.36
C ARG A 118 5.26 -10.24 -2.90
N LEU A 119 5.52 -10.56 -4.17
CA LEU A 119 5.18 -11.87 -4.74
C LEU A 119 5.92 -13.02 -4.02
N GLY A 120 7.15 -12.78 -3.54
CA GLY A 120 7.89 -13.76 -2.74
C GLY A 120 7.48 -13.80 -1.27
N HIS A 121 6.84 -12.73 -0.78
CA HIS A 121 6.49 -12.52 0.63
C HIS A 121 5.03 -12.08 0.73
N PRO A 122 4.07 -12.93 0.34
CA PRO A 122 2.66 -12.56 0.32
C PRO A 122 2.16 -12.28 1.73
N LEU A 123 1.18 -11.38 1.84
CA LEU A 123 0.46 -11.19 3.09
C LEU A 123 -0.30 -12.48 3.42
N THR A 124 -0.28 -12.87 4.69
CA THR A 124 -0.86 -14.13 5.13
C THR A 124 -1.79 -13.88 6.31
N LEU A 125 -2.95 -14.51 6.29
CA LEU A 125 -3.94 -14.45 7.37
C LEU A 125 -4.56 -15.83 7.57
N VAL A 126 -4.68 -16.26 8.83
CA VAL A 126 -5.26 -17.55 9.20
C VAL A 126 -6.65 -17.33 9.78
N THR A 127 -7.61 -18.15 9.35
CA THR A 127 -8.98 -18.16 9.86
C THR A 127 -9.43 -19.58 10.21
N TRP A 128 -10.43 -19.69 11.08
CA TRP A 128 -11.05 -20.95 11.48
C TRP A 128 -12.43 -21.04 10.85
N PRO A 129 -12.70 -22.03 9.99
CA PRO A 129 -14.03 -22.23 9.43
C PRO A 129 -15.00 -22.73 10.51
N ARG A 130 -16.29 -22.46 10.33
CA ARG A 130 -17.33 -22.92 11.26
C ARG A 130 -17.34 -24.44 11.34
N ALA A 131 -17.30 -24.98 12.56
CA ALA A 131 -17.44 -26.41 12.79
C ALA A 131 -18.83 -26.90 12.35
N ALA A 132 -18.89 -28.10 11.75
CA ALA A 132 -20.11 -28.68 11.19
C ALA A 132 -21.27 -28.94 12.18
N GLY A 133 -21.07 -28.72 13.50
CA GLY A 133 -22.05 -29.01 14.56
C GLY A 133 -22.72 -27.81 15.25
N GLN A 134 -22.26 -26.57 15.04
CA GLN A 134 -22.74 -25.41 15.83
C GLN A 134 -24.06 -24.77 15.34
N GLY A 135 -24.80 -25.40 14.42
CA GLY A 135 -25.98 -24.81 13.79
C GLY A 135 -27.35 -25.20 14.37
N ARG A 136 -27.42 -25.91 15.50
CA ARG A 136 -28.65 -26.61 15.91
C ARG A 136 -29.20 -26.24 17.31
N GLU A 137 -28.68 -25.20 17.96
CA GLU A 137 -28.99 -24.89 19.37
C GLU A 137 -29.41 -23.44 19.64
N ALA A 138 -30.21 -22.84 18.74
CA ALA A 138 -30.85 -21.54 19.01
C ALA A 138 -32.21 -21.43 18.33
N ALA A 139 -33.23 -22.04 18.95
CA ALA A 139 -34.63 -21.61 18.84
C ALA A 139 -35.40 -22.11 20.08
N PRO A 140 -35.85 -21.24 21.00
CA PRO A 140 -36.96 -21.55 21.90
C PRO A 140 -38.30 -21.56 21.16
#